data_AF-A0A2V3DR76-F1
#
_entry.id   AF-A0A2V3DR76-F1
#
_cell.length_a   1.000
_cell.length_b   1.000
_cell.length_c   1.000
_cell.angle_alpha   90.00
_cell.angle_beta   90.00
_cell.angle_gamma   90.00
#
_symmetry.space_group_name_H-M   'P 1'
#
loop_
_entity.id
_entity.type
_entity.pdbx_description
1 polymer ?
#
loop_
_entity_poly.entity_id
_entity_poly.type
_entity_poly.pdbx_seq_one_letter_code
_entity_poly.pdbx_strand_id
1 'polypeptide(L)'
;MAADLSTTPNSGIMTQLCGDAHLSNFGVFGTAERKLTFDINDFDETLPGPWEWDLKRLAASFEVGTRNAGFTAQQRRKTTLAVAEGYRKQMRGAAKARVLDAWYDRLDADRILSWVRSEKEAKRAGKRQVKKTQAIVAKARTKDSAAVFSKLVREIDGELRIQADPPLIEPIEDLIGDAGARNRLEDSMRMLLHEYAATLAFKNHPVKEFSFVHMARKVVGVGSVGTRAWILLLTGRDANDPLVLQAKEAQESVLERYLGPSQYPSHGQRVVEGQRLLQASGDIFLGWQSAEGVDGIIRDFYLRQLHDWKGSVNVDDIRPRGAKFYASVCGQTLARAHARAGDRTLGA
;
A
#
# COMPACT_ATOMS: atom_id res chain seq x y z
N MET A 1 3.23 7.34 -18.31
CA MET A 1 2.80 8.61 -17.70
C MET A 1 3.95 9.47 -17.15
N ALA A 2 4.99 8.93 -16.50
CA ALA A 2 6.12 9.77 -16.03
C ALA A 2 6.77 10.57 -17.18
N ALA A 3 7.04 9.92 -18.31
CA ALA A 3 7.53 10.56 -19.55
C ALA A 3 6.58 11.66 -20.08
N ASP A 4 5.27 11.41 -20.04
CA ASP A 4 4.28 12.37 -20.53
C ASP A 4 4.27 13.61 -19.64
N LEU A 5 4.32 13.41 -18.31
CA LEU A 5 4.25 14.47 -17.30
C LEU A 5 5.51 15.33 -17.24
N SER A 6 6.69 14.75 -17.53
CA SER A 6 7.97 15.46 -17.50
C SER A 6 8.08 16.60 -18.51
N THR A 7 7.28 16.55 -19.58
CA THR A 7 7.22 17.60 -20.61
C THR A 7 6.16 18.67 -20.31
N THR A 8 5.34 18.49 -19.26
CA THR A 8 4.28 19.44 -18.92
C THR A 8 4.75 20.50 -17.94
N PRO A 9 4.23 21.74 -18.02
CA PRO A 9 4.48 22.74 -16.99
C PRO A 9 4.06 22.25 -15.60
N ASN A 10 4.87 22.59 -14.60
CA ASN A 10 4.59 22.40 -13.18
C ASN A 10 4.83 23.72 -12.43
N SER A 11 4.27 23.82 -11.23
CA SER A 11 4.35 25.03 -10.39
C SER A 11 5.69 25.22 -9.68
N GLY A 12 6.61 24.27 -9.77
CA GLY A 12 7.83 24.22 -8.94
C GLY A 12 7.57 23.84 -7.47
N ILE A 13 6.32 23.55 -7.09
CA ILE A 13 5.98 23.10 -5.74
C ILE A 13 6.25 21.60 -5.63
N MET A 14 7.18 21.23 -4.76
CA MET A 14 7.62 19.85 -4.57
C MET A 14 6.99 19.25 -3.31
N THR A 15 6.68 17.96 -3.39
CA THR A 15 6.23 17.13 -2.25
C THR A 15 6.73 15.70 -2.46
N GLN A 16 6.56 14.82 -1.47
CA GLN A 16 6.74 13.39 -1.70
C GLN A 16 5.58 12.91 -2.59
N LEU A 17 5.88 12.29 -3.73
CA LEU A 17 4.88 11.63 -4.57
C LEU A 17 4.70 10.18 -4.11
N CYS A 18 3.49 9.63 -4.20
CA CYS A 18 3.33 8.17 -4.15
C CYS A 18 3.80 7.52 -5.48
N GLY A 19 3.79 8.27 -6.57
CA GLY A 19 4.34 7.88 -7.88
C GLY A 19 3.43 7.00 -8.73
N ASP A 20 2.53 6.24 -8.10
CA ASP A 20 1.47 5.48 -8.76
C ASP A 20 0.05 5.85 -8.31
N ALA A 21 -0.26 7.14 -8.29
CA ALA A 21 -1.59 7.64 -7.91
C ALA A 21 -2.67 7.26 -8.95
N HIS A 22 -3.38 6.15 -8.72
CA HIS A 22 -4.56 5.78 -9.51
C HIS A 22 -5.68 5.21 -8.65
N LEU A 23 -6.91 5.22 -9.19
CA LEU A 23 -8.15 4.84 -8.50
C LEU A 23 -8.14 3.47 -7.78
N SER A 24 -7.25 2.53 -8.15
CA SER A 24 -7.18 1.20 -7.50
C SER A 24 -6.12 1.14 -6.39
N ASN A 25 -5.27 2.16 -6.27
CA ASN A 25 -4.27 2.33 -5.21
C ASN A 25 -4.80 3.14 -4.03
N PHE A 26 -6.13 3.14 -3.84
CA PHE A 26 -6.77 3.66 -2.65
C PHE A 26 -7.64 2.58 -2.03
N GLY A 27 -7.68 2.53 -0.71
CA GLY A 27 -8.36 1.45 -0.01
C GLY A 27 -8.47 1.68 1.48
N VAL A 28 -9.05 0.69 2.15
CA VAL A 28 -9.14 0.64 3.62
C VAL A 28 -8.01 -0.23 4.17
N PHE A 29 -7.37 0.24 5.24
CA PHE A 29 -6.23 -0.38 5.93
C PHE A 29 -6.42 -0.38 7.44
N GLY A 30 -5.78 -1.33 8.12
CA GLY A 30 -5.65 -1.32 9.58
C GLY A 30 -4.61 -0.32 10.03
N THR A 31 -4.88 0.35 11.15
CA THR A 31 -3.88 1.15 11.89
C THR A 31 -3.26 0.33 13.01
N ALA A 32 -2.14 0.79 13.55
CA ALA A 32 -1.52 0.18 14.73
C ALA A 32 -2.48 0.13 15.94
N GLU A 33 -3.40 1.10 16.07
CA GLU A 33 -4.45 1.11 17.10
C GLU A 33 -5.67 0.24 16.74
N ARG A 34 -5.58 -0.58 15.70
CA ARG A 34 -6.64 -1.48 15.22
C ARG A 34 -7.93 -0.72 14.87
N LYS A 35 -7.76 0.43 14.20
CA LYS A 35 -8.84 1.16 13.50
C LYS A 35 -8.73 0.94 11.99
N LEU A 36 -9.82 1.19 11.27
CA LEU A 36 -9.81 1.16 9.80
C LEU A 36 -9.75 2.57 9.24
N THR A 37 -8.73 2.87 8.46
CA THR A 37 -8.54 4.15 7.76
C THR A 37 -8.55 3.94 6.26
N PHE A 38 -9.07 4.92 5.53
CA PHE A 38 -8.98 4.97 4.07
C PHE A 38 -7.77 5.79 3.66
N ASP A 39 -6.85 5.19 2.92
CA ASP A 39 -5.57 5.82 2.57
C ASP A 39 -5.08 5.40 1.17
N ILE A 40 -3.91 5.95 0.79
CA ILE A 40 -3.13 5.55 -0.39
C ILE A 40 -2.46 4.20 -0.14
N ASN A 41 -2.21 3.48 -1.21
CA ASN A 41 -1.47 2.23 -1.26
C ASN A 41 -0.39 2.29 -2.31
N ASP A 42 0.51 1.32 -2.25
CA ASP A 42 1.56 1.08 -3.23
C ASP A 42 2.51 2.27 -3.39
N PHE A 43 3.66 2.17 -2.74
CA PHE A 43 4.66 3.22 -2.68
C PHE A 43 5.94 2.78 -3.40
N ASP A 44 5.86 1.75 -4.25
CA ASP A 44 7.00 1.22 -5.00
C ASP A 44 7.67 2.34 -5.83
N GLU A 45 6.90 3.33 -6.28
CA GLU A 45 7.36 4.45 -7.11
C GLU A 45 7.54 5.79 -6.36
N THR A 46 7.56 5.78 -5.03
CA THR A 46 7.59 7.02 -4.25
C THR A 46 8.90 7.79 -4.42
N LEU A 47 8.81 9.10 -4.73
CA LEU A 47 9.97 9.98 -4.91
C LEU A 47 9.55 11.46 -4.70
N PRO A 48 10.44 12.35 -4.22
CA PRO A 48 10.17 13.79 -4.26
C PRO A 48 9.92 14.28 -5.69
N GLY A 49 8.86 15.08 -5.89
CA GLY A 49 8.48 15.56 -7.21
C GLY A 49 7.36 16.59 -7.21
N PRO A 50 6.98 17.10 -8.41
CA PRO A 50 5.90 18.07 -8.53
C PRO A 50 4.55 17.43 -8.22
N TRP A 51 3.82 17.98 -7.26
CA TRP A 51 2.54 17.43 -6.75
C TRP A 51 1.50 17.20 -7.86
N GLU A 52 1.58 17.96 -8.96
CA GLU A 52 0.69 17.83 -10.10
C GLU A 52 0.78 16.47 -10.77
N TRP A 53 1.92 15.77 -10.65
CA TRP A 53 2.13 14.48 -11.32
C TRP A 53 1.15 13.44 -10.79
N ASP A 54 1.07 13.29 -9.47
CA ASP A 54 0.12 12.37 -8.84
C ASP A 54 -1.33 12.82 -9.06
N LEU A 55 -1.64 14.13 -8.97
CA LEU A 55 -3.02 14.58 -9.20
C LEU A 55 -3.47 14.35 -10.65
N LYS A 56 -2.61 14.69 -11.64
CA LYS A 56 -2.89 14.46 -13.06
C LYS A 56 -3.05 12.97 -13.35
N ARG A 57 -2.18 12.12 -12.79
CA ARG A 57 -2.28 10.65 -12.92
C ARG A 57 -3.57 10.12 -12.32
N LEU A 58 -3.94 10.58 -11.12
CA LEU A 58 -5.18 10.16 -10.46
C LEU A 58 -6.40 10.58 -11.28
N ALA A 59 -6.46 11.83 -11.73
CA ALA A 59 -7.56 12.35 -12.54
C ALA A 59 -7.69 11.59 -13.88
N ALA A 60 -6.57 11.32 -14.55
CA ALA A 60 -6.53 10.53 -15.78
C ALA A 60 -7.01 9.09 -15.54
N SER A 61 -6.62 8.46 -14.43
CA SER A 61 -7.09 7.11 -14.10
C SER A 61 -8.62 7.05 -13.97
N PHE A 62 -9.24 8.05 -13.32
CA PHE A 62 -10.70 8.11 -13.20
C PHE A 62 -11.40 8.33 -14.55
N GLU A 63 -10.79 9.10 -15.46
CA GLU A 63 -11.30 9.22 -16.82
C GLU A 63 -11.31 7.85 -17.50
N VAL A 64 -10.17 7.16 -17.52
CA VAL A 64 -10.01 5.86 -18.19
C VAL A 64 -10.93 4.81 -17.57
N GLY A 65 -10.95 4.70 -16.24
CA GLY A 65 -11.78 3.73 -15.52
C GLY A 65 -13.27 3.95 -15.74
N THR A 66 -13.74 5.20 -15.72
CA THR A 66 -15.16 5.48 -15.99
C THR A 66 -15.54 5.31 -17.46
N ARG A 67 -14.59 5.54 -18.38
CA ARG A 67 -14.78 5.21 -19.81
C ARG A 67 -14.94 3.71 -20.01
N ASN A 68 -14.07 2.91 -19.39
CA ASN A 68 -14.17 1.45 -19.42
C ASN A 68 -15.51 0.95 -18.84
N ALA A 69 -15.98 1.57 -17.76
CA ALA A 69 -17.28 1.25 -17.14
C ALA A 69 -18.51 1.77 -17.93
N GLY A 70 -18.34 2.29 -19.16
CA GLY A 70 -19.44 2.70 -20.03
C GLY A 70 -20.11 4.03 -19.67
N PHE A 71 -19.46 4.90 -18.89
CA PHE A 71 -20.07 6.17 -18.48
C PHE A 71 -20.13 7.16 -19.64
N THR A 72 -21.18 8.00 -19.66
CA THR A 72 -21.30 9.08 -20.65
C THR A 72 -20.22 10.15 -20.46
N ALA A 73 -19.88 10.90 -21.51
CA ALA A 73 -18.87 11.96 -21.43
C ALA A 73 -19.14 12.98 -20.30
N GLN A 74 -20.41 13.32 -20.07
CA GLN A 74 -20.81 14.20 -18.99
C GLN A 74 -20.55 13.60 -17.61
N GLN A 75 -20.81 12.30 -17.43
CA GLN A 75 -20.55 11.58 -16.18
C GLN A 75 -19.05 11.47 -15.91
N ARG A 76 -18.25 11.10 -16.92
CA ARG A 76 -16.78 11.04 -16.81
C ARG A 76 -16.19 12.39 -16.40
N ARG A 77 -16.57 13.46 -17.10
CA ARG A 77 -16.14 14.83 -16.78
C ARG A 77 -16.48 15.21 -15.33
N LYS A 78 -17.69 14.88 -14.86
CA LYS A 78 -18.11 15.15 -13.47
C LYS A 78 -17.28 14.36 -12.45
N THR A 79 -16.89 13.12 -12.76
CA THR A 79 -16.04 12.29 -11.90
C THR A 79 -14.60 12.80 -11.86
N THR A 80 -13.98 13.08 -13.01
CA THR A 80 -12.62 13.62 -13.09
C THR A 80 -12.50 14.97 -12.38
N LEU A 81 -13.47 15.88 -12.57
CA LEU A 81 -13.49 17.16 -11.84
C LEU A 81 -13.66 16.98 -10.32
N ALA A 82 -14.35 15.92 -9.87
CA ALA A 82 -14.50 15.65 -8.45
C ALA A 82 -13.17 15.28 -7.77
N VAL A 83 -12.23 14.65 -8.50
CA VAL A 83 -10.86 14.39 -8.01
C VAL A 83 -10.17 15.72 -7.69
N ALA A 84 -10.09 16.62 -8.68
CA ALA A 84 -9.43 17.92 -8.53
C ALA A 84 -10.13 18.82 -7.51
N GLU A 85 -11.47 18.80 -7.47
CA GLU A 85 -12.25 19.54 -6.49
C GLU A 85 -11.98 19.06 -5.06
N GLY A 86 -11.96 17.73 -4.85
CA GLY A 86 -11.64 17.11 -3.56
C GLY A 86 -10.25 17.47 -3.08
N TYR A 87 -9.25 17.33 -3.97
CA TYR A 87 -7.87 17.70 -3.69
C TYR A 87 -7.75 19.17 -3.28
N ARG A 88 -8.27 20.09 -4.09
CA ARG A 88 -8.21 21.54 -3.83
C ARG A 88 -8.87 21.92 -2.50
N LYS A 89 -10.06 21.37 -2.21
CA LYS A 89 -10.78 21.68 -0.96
C LYS A 89 -9.99 21.22 0.26
N GLN A 90 -9.41 20.03 0.19
CA GLN A 90 -8.62 19.49 1.28
C GLN A 90 -7.32 20.27 1.50
N MET A 91 -6.58 20.62 0.43
CA MET A 91 -5.37 21.45 0.56
C MET A 91 -5.67 22.81 1.19
N ARG A 92 -6.77 23.48 0.78
CA ARG A 92 -7.20 24.74 1.39
C ARG A 92 -7.56 24.61 2.87
N GLY A 93 -8.15 23.47 3.26
CA GLY A 93 -8.41 23.15 4.66
C GLY A 93 -7.11 22.95 5.44
N ALA A 94 -6.19 22.15 4.89
CA ALA A 94 -4.89 21.88 5.48
C ALA A 94 -4.04 23.16 5.66
N ALA A 95 -4.08 24.09 4.72
CA ALA A 95 -3.38 25.38 4.82
C ALA A 95 -3.86 26.24 6.01
N LYS A 96 -5.15 26.14 6.38
CA LYS A 96 -5.77 26.89 7.48
C LYS A 96 -5.70 26.18 8.83
N ALA A 97 -5.38 24.88 8.83
CA ALA A 97 -5.32 24.07 10.04
C ALA A 97 -4.10 24.41 10.90
N ARG A 98 -4.12 24.00 12.17
CA ARG A 98 -2.88 23.96 12.97
C ARG A 98 -1.97 22.88 12.42
N VAL A 99 -0.66 23.01 12.65
CA VAL A 99 0.35 22.07 12.14
C VAL A 99 0.02 20.61 12.51
N LEU A 100 -0.24 20.35 13.79
CA LEU A 100 -0.56 19.00 14.27
C LEU A 100 -1.92 18.51 13.77
N ASP A 101 -2.92 19.39 13.64
CA ASP A 101 -4.23 19.00 13.11
C ASP A 101 -4.13 18.54 11.65
N ALA A 102 -3.30 19.21 10.84
CA ALA A 102 -3.02 18.80 9.47
C ALA A 102 -2.23 17.48 9.42
N TRP A 103 -1.28 17.29 10.35
CA TRP A 103 -0.47 16.08 10.43
C TRP A 103 -1.27 14.83 10.80
N TYR A 104 -2.21 14.98 11.74
CA TYR A 104 -3.06 13.89 12.24
C TYR A 104 -4.38 13.72 11.48
N ASP A 105 -4.63 14.52 10.44
CA ASP A 105 -5.86 14.38 9.64
C ASP A 105 -5.87 13.02 8.91
N ARG A 106 -6.93 12.25 9.15
CA ARG A 106 -7.15 10.93 8.59
C ARG A 106 -8.60 10.74 8.19
N LEU A 107 -8.82 9.87 7.20
CA LEU A 107 -10.16 9.46 6.82
C LEU A 107 -10.50 8.11 7.43
N ASP A 108 -11.22 8.11 8.55
CA ASP A 108 -11.72 6.88 9.15
C ASP A 108 -12.76 6.22 8.23
N ALA A 109 -12.72 4.88 8.12
CA ALA A 109 -13.65 4.11 7.30
C ALA A 109 -15.12 4.31 7.74
N ASP A 110 -15.35 4.65 9.01
CA ASP A 110 -16.68 4.98 9.53
C ASP A 110 -17.29 6.23 8.88
N ARG A 111 -16.47 7.20 8.44
CA ARG A 111 -16.95 8.36 7.66
C ARG A 111 -17.43 7.96 6.28
N ILE A 112 -16.81 6.95 5.66
CA ILE A 112 -17.27 6.39 4.38
C ILE A 112 -18.60 5.65 4.60
N LEU A 113 -18.70 4.85 5.67
CA LEU A 113 -19.92 4.13 6.01
C LEU A 113 -21.08 5.08 6.34
N SER A 114 -20.84 6.19 7.04
CA SER A 114 -21.87 7.18 7.37
C SER A 114 -22.40 7.87 6.10
N TRP A 115 -21.52 8.24 5.17
CA TRP A 115 -21.94 8.77 3.87
C TRP A 115 -22.84 7.78 3.12
N VAL A 116 -22.43 6.50 3.03
CA VAL A 116 -23.24 5.46 2.37
C VAL A 116 -24.62 5.29 3.01
N ARG A 117 -24.72 5.41 4.35
CA ARG A 117 -26.00 5.39 5.07
C ARG A 117 -26.88 6.60 4.71
N SER A 118 -26.31 7.81 4.71
CA SER A 118 -27.05 9.03 4.35
C SER A 118 -27.59 8.99 2.90
N GLU A 119 -26.84 8.41 1.97
CA GLU A 119 -27.30 8.25 0.59
C GLU A 119 -28.45 7.25 0.46
N LYS A 120 -28.49 6.22 1.32
CA LYS A 120 -29.62 5.29 1.40
C LYS A 120 -30.86 5.99 1.96
N GLU A 121 -30.70 6.78 3.03
CA GLU A 121 -31.79 7.56 3.64
C GLU A 121 -32.37 8.57 2.65
N ALA A 122 -31.52 9.22 1.86
CA ALA A 122 -31.93 10.11 0.77
C ALA A 122 -32.53 9.38 -0.45
N LYS A 123 -32.69 8.04 -0.41
CA LYS A 123 -33.16 7.19 -1.52
C LYS A 123 -32.30 7.27 -2.78
N ARG A 124 -31.01 7.58 -2.63
CA ARG A 124 -30.02 7.73 -3.72
C ARG A 124 -29.08 6.53 -3.86
N ALA A 125 -28.99 5.70 -2.82
CA ALA A 125 -28.28 4.41 -2.85
C ALA A 125 -29.25 3.24 -2.58
N GLY A 126 -29.08 2.14 -3.32
CA GLY A 126 -29.85 0.92 -3.11
C GLY A 126 -29.33 0.07 -1.95
N LYS A 127 -30.20 -0.76 -1.34
CA LYS A 127 -29.83 -1.70 -0.25
C LYS A 127 -28.58 -2.54 -0.59
N ARG A 128 -28.45 -2.99 -1.84
CA ARG A 128 -27.31 -3.79 -2.33
C ARG A 128 -25.98 -3.04 -2.26
N GLN A 129 -25.96 -1.74 -2.58
CA GLN A 129 -24.73 -0.93 -2.58
C GLN A 129 -24.23 -0.65 -1.16
N VAL A 130 -25.15 -0.43 -0.22
CA VAL A 130 -24.84 -0.31 1.20
C VAL A 130 -24.25 -1.61 1.74
N LYS A 131 -24.92 -2.74 1.47
CA LYS A 131 -24.44 -4.07 1.90
C LYS A 131 -23.06 -4.40 1.32
N LYS A 132 -22.80 -4.07 0.05
CA LYS A 132 -21.48 -4.28 -0.59
C LYS A 132 -20.38 -3.46 0.11
N THR A 133 -20.63 -2.19 0.42
CA THR A 133 -19.63 -1.34 1.09
C THR A 133 -19.39 -1.79 2.54
N GLN A 134 -20.44 -2.13 3.28
CA GLN A 134 -20.33 -2.71 4.62
C GLN A 134 -19.54 -4.02 4.60
N ALA A 135 -19.77 -4.87 3.59
CA ALA A 135 -19.03 -6.12 3.42
C ALA A 135 -17.54 -5.89 3.12
N ILE A 136 -17.17 -4.84 2.36
CA ILE A 136 -15.75 -4.48 2.14
C ILE A 136 -15.08 -4.12 3.47
N VAL A 137 -15.71 -3.26 4.27
CA VAL A 137 -15.17 -2.84 5.58
C VAL A 137 -15.11 -4.01 6.56
N ALA A 138 -16.15 -4.84 6.63
CA ALA A 138 -16.17 -6.03 7.49
C ALA A 138 -15.10 -7.05 7.07
N LYS A 139 -14.98 -7.34 5.76
CA LYS A 139 -13.98 -8.25 5.21
C LYS A 139 -12.55 -7.73 5.37
N ALA A 140 -12.35 -6.41 5.43
CA ALA A 140 -11.04 -5.86 5.76
C ALA A 140 -10.62 -6.31 7.17
N ARG A 141 -11.50 -6.22 8.18
CA ARG A 141 -11.17 -6.63 9.57
C ARG A 141 -10.80 -8.10 9.74
N THR A 142 -11.16 -8.97 8.80
CA THR A 142 -10.88 -10.41 8.87
C THR A 142 -9.61 -10.82 8.13
N LYS A 143 -8.87 -9.87 7.54
CA LYS A 143 -7.61 -10.14 6.85
C LYS A 143 -6.46 -9.76 7.77
N ASP A 144 -5.99 -10.67 8.59
CA ASP A 144 -4.85 -10.50 9.49
C ASP A 144 -3.90 -11.71 9.41
N SER A 145 -2.80 -11.70 10.17
CA SER A 145 -1.84 -12.80 10.16
C SER A 145 -2.44 -14.16 10.53
N ALA A 146 -3.45 -14.22 11.41
CA ALA A 146 -4.13 -15.48 11.74
C ALA A 146 -4.97 -16.01 10.55
N ALA A 147 -5.66 -15.13 9.84
CA ALA A 147 -6.39 -15.48 8.62
C ALA A 147 -5.44 -15.90 7.48
N VAL A 148 -4.28 -15.27 7.36
CA VAL A 148 -3.25 -15.65 6.39
C VAL A 148 -2.63 -16.99 6.76
N PHE A 149 -2.26 -17.19 8.04
CA PHE A 149 -1.70 -18.42 8.56
C PHE A 149 -2.64 -19.60 8.31
N SER A 150 -3.91 -19.49 8.73
CA SER A 150 -4.90 -20.56 8.52
C SER A 150 -5.11 -20.89 7.03
N LYS A 151 -4.92 -19.94 6.13
CA LYS A 151 -5.03 -20.17 4.69
C LYS A 151 -3.77 -20.80 4.09
N LEU A 152 -2.59 -20.28 4.43
CA LEU A 152 -1.32 -20.55 3.75
C LEU A 152 -0.42 -21.55 4.46
N VAL A 153 -0.66 -21.87 5.73
CA VAL A 153 0.24 -22.69 6.54
C VAL A 153 -0.43 -24.01 6.91
N ARG A 154 0.35 -25.09 6.87
CA ARG A 154 -0.03 -26.44 7.30
C ARG A 154 1.07 -27.01 8.16
N GLU A 155 0.69 -27.94 9.04
CA GLU A 155 1.66 -28.80 9.69
C GLU A 155 2.00 -29.95 8.74
N ILE A 156 3.28 -30.11 8.41
CA ILE A 156 3.81 -31.17 7.56
C ILE A 156 4.97 -31.80 8.32
N ASP A 157 4.88 -33.10 8.60
CA ASP A 157 5.87 -33.85 9.38
C ASP A 157 6.19 -33.25 10.77
N GLY A 158 5.18 -32.64 11.42
CA GLY A 158 5.33 -31.99 12.72
C GLY A 158 5.90 -30.57 12.68
N GLU A 159 6.17 -30.03 11.49
CA GLU A 159 6.69 -28.68 11.29
C GLU A 159 5.67 -27.79 10.59
N LEU A 160 5.57 -26.53 11.01
CA LEU A 160 4.74 -25.54 10.33
C LEU A 160 5.40 -25.12 9.02
N ARG A 161 4.72 -25.37 7.90
CA ARG A 161 5.20 -25.04 6.56
C ARG A 161 4.18 -24.27 5.75
N ILE A 162 4.69 -23.42 4.88
CA ILE A 162 3.87 -22.69 3.91
C ILE A 162 3.49 -23.67 2.82
N GLN A 163 2.18 -23.85 2.59
CA GLN A 163 1.63 -24.75 1.60
C GLN A 163 1.95 -24.25 0.19
N ALA A 164 2.47 -25.15 -0.65
CA ALA A 164 2.64 -24.90 -2.08
C ALA A 164 1.29 -24.63 -2.77
N ASP A 165 1.26 -23.66 -3.67
CA ASP A 165 0.14 -23.37 -4.56
C ASP A 165 0.68 -22.93 -5.92
N PRO A 166 1.28 -23.84 -6.71
CA PRO A 166 1.93 -23.46 -7.97
C PRO A 166 0.93 -22.92 -9.01
N PRO A 167 1.28 -21.87 -9.78
CA PRO A 167 2.57 -21.17 -9.79
C PRO A 167 2.61 -19.95 -8.83
N LEU A 168 1.65 -19.81 -7.92
CA LEU A 168 1.49 -18.60 -7.10
C LEU A 168 2.36 -18.60 -5.85
N ILE A 169 2.55 -19.76 -5.22
CA ILE A 169 3.38 -19.95 -4.03
C ILE A 169 4.26 -21.16 -4.23
N GLU A 170 5.57 -20.94 -4.17
CA GLU A 170 6.61 -21.95 -4.30
C GLU A 170 7.47 -21.94 -3.02
N PRO A 171 7.28 -22.91 -2.12
CA PRO A 171 8.12 -23.14 -0.95
C PRO A 171 9.60 -23.24 -1.28
N ILE A 172 10.46 -22.97 -0.29
CA ILE A 172 11.90 -22.88 -0.54
C ILE A 172 12.53 -24.20 -0.97
N GLU A 173 11.98 -25.32 -0.51
CA GLU A 173 12.34 -26.68 -0.89
C GLU A 173 12.07 -27.00 -2.36
N ASP A 174 11.06 -26.38 -2.95
CA ASP A 174 10.74 -26.54 -4.37
C ASP A 174 11.68 -25.70 -5.27
N LEU A 175 12.34 -24.69 -4.68
CA LEU A 175 13.29 -23.82 -5.37
C LEU A 175 14.75 -24.28 -5.22
N ILE A 176 15.09 -24.89 -4.08
CA ILE A 176 16.44 -25.32 -3.73
C ILE A 176 16.40 -26.80 -3.32
N GLY A 177 16.76 -27.68 -4.25
CA GLY A 177 16.79 -29.13 -4.01
C GLY A 177 17.92 -29.59 -3.08
N ASP A 178 19.01 -28.83 -2.96
CA ASP A 178 20.14 -29.17 -2.08
C ASP A 178 19.86 -28.78 -0.62
N ALA A 179 19.89 -29.76 0.28
CA ALA A 179 19.63 -29.53 1.72
C ALA A 179 20.69 -28.63 2.38
N GLY A 180 21.96 -28.74 1.95
CA GLY A 180 23.02 -27.88 2.47
C GLY A 180 22.83 -26.40 2.10
N ALA A 181 22.44 -26.13 0.86
CA ALA A 181 22.11 -24.79 0.38
C ALA A 181 20.89 -24.20 1.07
N ARG A 182 19.87 -25.03 1.36
CA ARG A 182 18.71 -24.62 2.16
C ARG A 182 19.09 -24.17 3.56
N ASN A 183 19.85 -24.98 4.30
CA ASN A 183 20.27 -24.62 5.66
C ASN A 183 21.06 -23.30 5.69
N ARG A 184 21.99 -23.10 4.74
CA ARG A 184 22.74 -21.84 4.62
C ARG A 184 21.84 -20.64 4.33
N LEU A 185 20.82 -20.82 3.50
CA LEU A 185 19.84 -19.76 3.23
C LEU A 185 19.01 -19.44 4.47
N GLU A 186 18.55 -20.44 5.22
CA GLU A 186 17.80 -20.22 6.46
C GLU A 186 18.63 -19.46 7.51
N ASP A 187 19.90 -19.83 7.70
CA ASP A 187 20.82 -19.11 8.58
C ASP A 187 21.02 -17.66 8.12
N SER A 188 21.20 -17.46 6.81
CA SER A 188 21.30 -16.13 6.21
C SER A 188 20.02 -15.31 6.44
N MET A 189 18.84 -15.94 6.33
CA MET A 189 17.56 -15.27 6.58
C MET A 189 17.39 -14.85 8.04
N ARG A 190 17.87 -15.65 9.00
CA ARG A 190 17.87 -15.26 10.42
C ARG A 190 18.73 -14.01 10.65
N MET A 191 19.89 -13.93 10.01
CA MET A 191 20.76 -12.75 10.06
C MET A 191 20.09 -11.52 9.41
N LEU A 192 19.51 -11.69 8.22
CA LEU A 192 18.80 -10.62 7.51
C LEU A 192 17.63 -10.08 8.32
N LEU A 193 16.87 -10.94 9.02
CA LEU A 193 15.77 -10.54 9.90
C LEU A 193 16.26 -9.78 11.14
N HIS A 194 17.40 -10.16 11.71
CA HIS A 194 18.02 -9.44 12.82
C HIS A 194 18.42 -8.01 12.42
N GLU A 195 19.04 -7.86 11.25
CA GLU A 195 19.42 -6.55 10.70
C GLU A 195 18.19 -5.71 10.31
N TYR A 196 17.19 -6.31 9.66
CA TYR A 196 15.91 -5.67 9.35
C TYR A 196 15.26 -5.09 10.61
N ALA A 197 15.31 -5.79 11.76
CA ALA A 197 14.74 -5.30 13.00
C ALA A 197 15.36 -3.97 13.48
N ALA A 198 16.58 -3.63 13.04
CA ALA A 198 17.21 -2.34 13.33
C ALA A 198 16.60 -1.17 12.52
N THR A 199 15.85 -1.45 11.44
CA THR A 199 15.15 -0.44 10.62
C THR A 199 13.78 -0.01 11.18
N LEU A 200 13.34 -0.69 12.25
CA LEU A 200 12.03 -0.47 12.89
C LEU A 200 12.12 0.59 13.98
N ALA A 201 10.96 1.19 14.30
CA ALA A 201 10.88 2.46 15.03
C ALA A 201 11.42 2.44 16.48
N PHE A 202 11.63 1.28 17.09
CA PHE A 202 12.09 1.21 18.49
C PHE A 202 12.87 -0.07 18.80
N LYS A 203 13.78 0.03 19.79
CA LYS A 203 14.73 -1.02 20.16
C LYS A 203 14.07 -2.33 20.60
N ASN A 204 12.93 -2.26 21.29
CA ASN A 204 12.20 -3.45 21.79
C ASN A 204 10.97 -3.73 20.91
N HIS A 205 11.15 -3.75 19.59
CA HIS A 205 10.08 -4.04 18.65
C HIS A 205 9.55 -5.47 18.83
N PRO A 206 8.21 -5.73 18.79
CA PRO A 206 7.64 -7.05 18.98
C PRO A 206 8.20 -8.13 18.07
N VAL A 207 8.71 -7.76 16.88
CA VAL A 207 9.35 -8.69 15.94
C VAL A 207 10.47 -9.53 16.58
N LYS A 208 11.11 -9.02 17.65
CA LYS A 208 12.18 -9.73 18.36
C LYS A 208 11.68 -10.92 19.18
N GLU A 209 10.38 -10.99 19.45
CA GLU A 209 9.74 -12.13 20.13
C GLU A 209 9.36 -13.24 19.14
N PHE A 210 9.50 -13.00 17.83
CA PHE A 210 9.19 -13.97 16.79
C PHE A 210 10.46 -14.66 16.28
N SER A 211 10.36 -15.97 16.06
CA SER A 211 11.40 -16.79 15.45
C SER A 211 11.03 -17.17 14.02
N PHE A 212 12.00 -17.13 13.11
CA PHE A 212 11.83 -17.60 11.75
C PHE A 212 11.57 -19.11 11.70
N VAL A 213 10.56 -19.49 10.92
CA VAL A 213 10.09 -20.88 10.74
C VAL A 213 10.23 -21.34 9.30
N HIS A 214 9.69 -20.60 8.33
CA HIS A 214 9.64 -21.07 6.94
C HIS A 214 9.53 -19.91 5.94
N MET A 215 9.82 -20.15 4.67
CA MET A 215 9.64 -19.15 3.61
C MET A 215 9.18 -19.75 2.29
N ALA A 216 8.56 -18.92 1.45
CA ALA A 216 8.17 -19.29 0.10
C ALA A 216 8.29 -18.08 -0.83
N ARG A 217 8.63 -18.32 -2.11
CA ARG A 217 8.48 -17.33 -3.17
C ARG A 217 7.00 -17.19 -3.48
N LYS A 218 6.54 -15.95 -3.57
CA LYS A 218 5.18 -15.61 -3.94
C LYS A 218 5.19 -14.83 -5.24
N VAL A 219 4.47 -15.31 -6.24
CA VAL A 219 4.21 -14.54 -7.46
C VAL A 219 3.22 -13.40 -7.14
N VAL A 220 3.58 -12.21 -7.60
CA VAL A 220 2.81 -10.97 -7.42
C VAL A 220 1.92 -10.69 -8.63
N GLY A 221 0.95 -9.79 -8.46
CA GLY A 221 -0.01 -9.46 -9.50
C GLY A 221 0.60 -8.70 -10.69
N VAL A 222 -0.23 -8.39 -11.67
CA VAL A 222 0.15 -7.79 -12.97
C VAL A 222 0.99 -6.50 -12.89
N GLY A 223 0.87 -5.72 -11.81
CA GLY A 223 1.63 -4.47 -11.62
C GLY A 223 3.08 -4.66 -11.15
N SER A 224 3.47 -5.88 -10.80
CA SER A 224 4.82 -6.21 -10.29
C SER A 224 5.38 -7.45 -11.00
N VAL A 225 4.94 -7.72 -12.24
CA VAL A 225 5.43 -8.85 -13.04
C VAL A 225 6.94 -8.67 -13.23
N GLY A 226 7.71 -9.67 -12.79
CA GLY A 226 9.18 -9.65 -12.86
C GLY A 226 9.89 -9.26 -11.57
N THR A 227 9.19 -8.77 -10.53
CA THR A 227 9.80 -8.49 -9.23
C THR A 227 9.64 -9.66 -8.26
N ARG A 228 10.63 -9.85 -7.39
CA ARG A 228 10.61 -10.92 -6.39
C ARG A 228 9.74 -10.52 -5.21
N ALA A 229 8.89 -11.44 -4.77
CA ALA A 229 8.27 -11.34 -3.47
C ALA A 229 8.43 -12.66 -2.72
N TRP A 230 8.71 -12.54 -1.43
CA TRP A 230 8.85 -13.64 -0.50
C TRP A 230 7.84 -13.48 0.61
N ILE A 231 7.36 -14.60 1.12
CA ILE A 231 6.57 -14.67 2.33
C ILE A 231 7.37 -15.43 3.38
N LEU A 232 7.48 -14.85 4.56
CA LEU A 232 8.24 -15.37 5.69
C LEU A 232 7.25 -15.71 6.79
N LEU A 233 7.26 -16.96 7.23
CA LEU A 233 6.51 -17.45 8.39
C LEU A 233 7.39 -17.35 9.62
N LEU A 234 6.88 -16.66 10.64
CA LEU A 234 7.48 -16.59 11.96
C LEU A 234 6.45 -16.99 13.02
N THR A 235 6.92 -17.49 14.16
CA THR A 235 6.08 -17.81 15.33
C THR A 235 6.62 -17.11 16.57
N GLY A 236 5.72 -16.56 17.37
CA GLY A 236 6.03 -15.90 18.63
C GLY A 236 6.10 -16.92 19.77
N ARG A 237 5.24 -16.74 20.79
CA ARG A 237 5.21 -17.58 21.99
C ARG A 237 5.09 -19.08 21.69
N ASP A 238 4.28 -19.42 20.69
CA ASP A 238 3.98 -20.79 20.29
C ASP A 238 3.45 -20.84 18.85
N ALA A 239 3.13 -22.04 18.36
CA ALA A 239 2.60 -22.28 17.01
C ALA A 239 1.28 -21.55 16.70
N ASN A 240 0.52 -21.13 17.72
CA ASN A 240 -0.73 -20.37 17.58
C ASN A 240 -0.53 -18.85 17.65
N ASP A 241 0.71 -18.38 17.68
CA ASP A 241 1.08 -16.97 17.63
C ASP A 241 1.85 -16.64 16.33
N PRO A 242 1.20 -16.73 15.15
CA PRO A 242 1.90 -16.58 13.88
C PRO A 242 2.02 -15.13 13.43
N LEU A 243 3.18 -14.81 12.86
CA LEU A 243 3.41 -13.61 12.07
C LEU A 243 3.82 -14.02 10.66
N VAL A 244 3.14 -13.47 9.66
CA VAL A 244 3.53 -13.64 8.26
C VAL A 244 3.99 -12.31 7.71
N LEU A 245 5.27 -12.20 7.39
CA LEU A 245 5.86 -11.04 6.72
C LEU A 245 5.91 -11.27 5.22
N GLN A 246 5.85 -10.19 4.46
CA GLN A 246 6.10 -10.15 3.03
C GLN A 246 7.32 -9.27 2.79
N ALA A 247 8.35 -9.82 2.15
CA ALA A 247 9.44 -9.06 1.57
C ALA A 247 9.14 -8.84 0.07
N LYS A 248 9.11 -7.59 -0.37
CA LYS A 248 8.94 -7.23 -1.80
C LYS A 248 10.22 -6.55 -2.29
N GLU A 249 10.70 -6.99 -3.44
CA GLU A 249 11.83 -6.34 -4.14
C GLU A 249 11.46 -4.90 -4.48
N ALA A 250 12.31 -3.96 -4.08
CA ALA A 250 12.24 -2.55 -4.43
C ALA A 250 13.27 -2.26 -5.52
N GLN A 251 12.85 -1.59 -6.57
CA GLN A 251 13.70 -1.22 -7.69
C GLN A 251 13.78 0.30 -7.84
N GLU A 252 14.67 0.76 -8.71
CA GLU A 252 14.70 2.15 -9.16
C GLU A 252 13.29 2.60 -9.54
N SER A 253 12.89 3.80 -9.10
CA SER A 253 11.57 4.31 -9.44
C SER A 253 11.59 4.76 -10.88
N VAL A 254 10.51 4.51 -11.61
CA VAL A 254 10.28 5.06 -12.95
C VAL A 254 10.33 6.60 -12.97
N LEU A 255 10.20 7.24 -11.80
CA LEU A 255 10.33 8.68 -11.64
C LEU A 255 11.80 9.16 -11.62
N GLU A 256 12.76 8.32 -11.20
CA GLU A 256 14.17 8.72 -11.04
C GLU A 256 14.79 9.18 -12.36
N ARG A 257 14.36 8.56 -13.47
CA ARG A 257 14.75 8.96 -14.83
C ARG A 257 14.45 10.42 -15.18
N TYR A 258 13.48 11.04 -14.50
CA TYR A 258 13.01 12.40 -14.80
C TYR A 258 13.20 13.39 -13.64
N LEU A 259 13.25 12.90 -12.40
CA LEU A 259 13.33 13.71 -11.18
C LEU A 259 14.68 13.59 -10.47
N GLY A 260 15.58 12.74 -10.96
CA GLY A 260 16.86 12.44 -10.34
C GLY A 260 16.80 11.25 -9.38
N PRO A 261 17.95 10.73 -8.96
CA PRO A 261 18.01 9.50 -8.17
C PRO A 261 17.46 9.68 -6.75
N SER A 262 17.09 8.57 -6.11
CA SER A 262 16.73 8.59 -4.70
C SER A 262 17.87 9.09 -3.81
N GLN A 263 17.53 9.85 -2.77
CA GLN A 263 18.51 10.27 -1.74
C GLN A 263 18.90 9.13 -0.78
N TYR A 264 18.14 8.03 -0.78
CA TYR A 264 18.37 6.91 0.12
C TYR A 264 19.35 5.90 -0.51
N PRO A 265 20.25 5.28 0.29
CA PRO A 265 21.19 4.28 -0.21
C PRO A 265 20.53 3.02 -0.80
N SER A 266 19.29 2.72 -0.40
CA SER A 266 18.54 1.53 -0.81
C SER A 266 17.15 1.95 -1.29
N HIS A 267 16.67 1.33 -2.38
CA HIS A 267 15.30 1.54 -2.86
C HIS A 267 14.26 1.02 -1.86
N GLY A 268 14.60 0.00 -1.05
CA GLY A 268 13.74 -0.47 0.03
C GLY A 268 13.51 0.62 1.09
N GLN A 269 14.58 1.32 1.47
CA GLN A 269 14.49 2.45 2.38
C GLN A 269 13.66 3.60 1.79
N ARG A 270 13.84 3.92 0.50
CA ARG A 270 13.02 4.93 -0.20
C ARG A 270 11.53 4.63 -0.09
N VAL A 271 11.13 3.39 -0.40
CA VAL A 271 9.72 2.97 -0.33
C VAL A 271 9.17 3.13 1.08
N VAL A 272 9.91 2.67 2.09
CA VAL A 272 9.48 2.73 3.49
C VAL A 272 9.35 4.17 4.00
N GLU A 273 10.37 5.00 3.77
CA GLU A 273 10.34 6.40 4.23
C GLU A 273 9.29 7.23 3.49
N GLY A 274 9.13 7.03 2.17
CA GLY A 274 8.06 7.66 1.41
C GLY A 274 6.67 7.26 1.90
N GLN A 275 6.47 5.97 2.21
CA GLN A 275 5.23 5.48 2.80
C GLN A 275 4.97 6.08 4.19
N ARG A 276 5.98 6.19 5.06
CA ARG A 276 5.87 6.80 6.40
C ARG A 276 5.47 8.29 6.31
N LEU A 277 5.98 9.02 5.32
CA LEU A 277 5.62 10.42 5.08
C LEU A 277 4.19 10.58 4.56
N LEU A 278 3.77 9.72 3.62
CA LEU A 278 2.50 9.87 2.91
C LEU A 278 1.31 9.26 3.66
N GLN A 279 1.50 8.13 4.33
CA GLN A 279 0.42 7.36 4.95
C GLN A 279 0.21 7.76 6.42
N ALA A 280 -1.04 7.97 6.85
CA ALA A 280 -1.34 8.55 8.17
C ALA A 280 -1.05 7.58 9.33
N SER A 281 -1.20 6.30 9.08
CA SER A 281 -0.81 5.22 9.98
C SER A 281 -0.19 4.11 9.14
N GLY A 282 1.02 3.71 9.50
CA GLY A 282 1.75 2.62 8.86
C GLY A 282 1.64 1.31 9.64
N ASP A 283 2.09 0.26 8.99
CA ASP A 283 2.38 -1.03 9.60
C ASP A 283 3.63 -0.91 10.49
N ILE A 284 3.56 -1.42 11.73
CA ILE A 284 4.68 -1.37 12.68
C ILE A 284 5.87 -2.24 12.19
N PHE A 285 5.59 -3.26 11.38
CA PHE A 285 6.59 -4.13 10.75
C PHE A 285 7.14 -3.54 9.45
N LEU A 286 6.80 -2.31 9.07
CA LEU A 286 7.32 -1.69 7.86
C LEU A 286 8.79 -1.28 8.02
N GLY A 287 9.67 -2.02 7.36
CA GLY A 287 11.12 -1.79 7.33
C GLY A 287 11.74 -2.26 6.02
N TRP A 288 13.07 -2.21 5.91
CA TRP A 288 13.77 -2.56 4.67
C TRP A 288 14.99 -3.43 4.95
N GLN A 289 15.47 -4.08 3.89
CA GLN A 289 16.71 -4.86 3.92
C GLN A 289 17.26 -5.06 2.51
N SER A 290 18.57 -5.06 2.36
CA SER A 290 19.24 -5.49 1.13
C SER A 290 19.76 -6.92 1.32
N ALA A 291 19.66 -7.75 0.28
CA ALA A 291 20.13 -9.12 0.32
C ALA A 291 20.82 -9.51 -0.98
N GLU A 292 21.93 -10.23 -0.87
CA GLU A 292 22.59 -10.86 -2.01
C GLU A 292 21.83 -12.14 -2.39
N GLY A 293 21.37 -12.20 -3.64
CA GLY A 293 20.71 -13.40 -4.17
C GLY A 293 21.70 -14.54 -4.40
N VAL A 294 21.17 -15.74 -4.62
CA VAL A 294 21.98 -16.92 -5.03
C VAL A 294 22.74 -16.73 -6.35
N ASP A 295 22.34 -15.72 -7.13
CA ASP A 295 22.99 -15.28 -8.36
C ASP A 295 24.09 -14.22 -8.13
N GLY A 296 24.42 -13.90 -6.88
CA GLY A 296 25.42 -12.89 -6.50
C GLY A 296 24.95 -11.44 -6.69
N ILE A 297 23.67 -11.23 -7.03
CA ILE A 297 23.12 -9.89 -7.26
C ILE A 297 22.48 -9.38 -5.98
N ILE A 298 22.99 -8.27 -5.46
CA ILE A 298 22.38 -7.53 -4.35
C ILE A 298 21.08 -6.90 -4.83
N ARG A 299 20.02 -7.11 -4.04
CA ARG A 299 18.69 -6.54 -4.28
C ARG A 299 18.16 -5.89 -3.02
N ASP A 300 17.41 -4.82 -3.20
CA ASP A 300 16.72 -4.13 -2.14
C ASP A 300 15.33 -4.71 -1.93
N PHE A 301 14.92 -4.80 -0.67
CA PHE A 301 13.60 -5.25 -0.28
C PHE A 301 13.01 -4.29 0.77
N TYR A 302 11.70 -4.17 0.75
CA TYR A 302 10.95 -3.70 1.90
C TYR A 302 10.11 -4.84 2.47
N LEU A 303 9.98 -4.87 3.79
CA LEU A 303 9.26 -5.86 4.56
C LEU A 303 8.05 -5.22 5.21
N ARG A 304 6.94 -5.96 5.23
CA ARG A 304 5.68 -5.57 5.88
C ARG A 304 4.89 -6.81 6.29
N GLN A 305 3.93 -6.67 7.19
CA GLN A 305 2.96 -7.70 7.50
C GLN A 305 2.13 -8.06 6.25
N LEU A 306 2.04 -9.36 5.95
CA LEU A 306 1.22 -9.85 4.85
C LEU A 306 -0.25 -9.75 5.22
N HIS A 307 -0.99 -8.91 4.50
CA HIS A 307 -2.42 -8.67 4.68
C HIS A 307 -2.83 -8.22 6.09
N ASP A 308 -2.50 -6.98 6.47
CA ASP A 308 -3.15 -6.31 7.61
C ASP A 308 -4.32 -5.42 7.15
N TRP A 309 -5.52 -5.95 7.33
CA TRP A 309 -6.81 -5.28 7.15
C TRP A 309 -7.03 -4.51 5.84
N LYS A 310 -6.75 -5.14 4.68
CA LYS A 310 -6.81 -4.48 3.36
C LYS A 310 -8.13 -4.68 2.59
N GLY A 311 -8.77 -3.59 2.17
CA GLY A 311 -9.94 -3.59 1.26
C GLY A 311 -9.78 -2.63 0.08
N SER A 312 -10.10 -3.07 -1.14
CA SER A 312 -10.11 -2.22 -2.34
C SER A 312 -11.53 -2.05 -2.90
N VAL A 313 -11.77 -0.97 -3.62
CA VAL A 313 -13.03 -0.71 -4.32
C VAL A 313 -12.95 -1.34 -5.72
N ASN A 314 -13.91 -2.22 -6.04
CA ASN A 314 -14.09 -2.66 -7.43
C ASN A 314 -14.83 -1.55 -8.19
N VAL A 315 -14.16 -1.01 -9.20
CA VAL A 315 -14.63 0.15 -9.97
C VAL A 315 -15.51 -0.25 -11.16
N ASP A 316 -15.44 -1.49 -11.64
CA ASP A 316 -16.26 -1.95 -12.76
C ASP A 316 -17.76 -1.92 -12.43
N ASP A 317 -18.10 -2.13 -11.16
CA ASP A 317 -19.49 -2.14 -10.67
C ASP A 317 -19.96 -0.78 -10.12
N ILE A 318 -19.15 0.28 -10.21
CA ILE A 318 -19.47 1.52 -9.52
C ILE A 318 -20.51 2.34 -10.29
N ARG A 319 -21.55 2.81 -9.59
CA ARG A 319 -22.56 3.70 -10.19
C ARG A 319 -22.00 5.14 -10.31
N PRO A 320 -22.48 5.96 -11.26
CA PRO A 320 -21.95 7.32 -11.48
C PRO A 320 -21.87 8.21 -10.23
N ARG A 321 -22.88 8.19 -9.36
CA ARG A 321 -22.84 8.94 -8.08
C ARG A 321 -21.77 8.40 -7.12
N GLY A 322 -21.65 7.07 -7.03
CA GLY A 322 -20.61 6.42 -6.24
C GLY A 322 -19.21 6.73 -6.76
N ALA A 323 -19.02 6.72 -8.08
CA ALA A 323 -17.76 7.08 -8.73
C ALA A 323 -17.35 8.51 -8.40
N LYS A 324 -18.29 9.47 -8.48
CA LYS A 324 -18.03 10.87 -8.14
C LYS A 324 -17.62 11.05 -6.68
N PHE A 325 -18.29 10.36 -5.76
CA PHE A 325 -17.92 10.40 -4.34
C PHE A 325 -16.54 9.77 -4.11
N TYR A 326 -16.30 8.59 -4.69
CA TYR A 326 -15.02 7.91 -4.60
C TYR A 326 -13.88 8.76 -5.14
N ALA A 327 -14.06 9.40 -6.30
CA ALA A 327 -13.13 10.37 -6.88
C ALA A 327 -12.82 11.54 -5.94
N SER A 328 -13.85 12.12 -5.32
CA SER A 328 -13.67 13.19 -4.33
C SER A 328 -12.88 12.72 -3.11
N VAL A 329 -13.18 11.51 -2.60
CA VAL A 329 -12.48 10.92 -1.46
C VAL A 329 -11.02 10.63 -1.79
N CYS A 330 -10.71 10.01 -2.94
CA CYS A 330 -9.35 9.79 -3.40
C CYS A 330 -8.57 11.11 -3.55
N GLY A 331 -9.20 12.14 -4.15
CA GLY A 331 -8.58 13.46 -4.28
C GLY A 331 -8.27 14.10 -2.93
N GLN A 332 -9.18 14.01 -1.95
CA GLN A 332 -8.93 14.48 -0.59
C GLN A 332 -7.83 13.68 0.11
N THR A 333 -7.83 12.35 -0.03
CA THR A 333 -6.79 11.50 0.57
C THR A 333 -5.41 11.82 0.00
N LEU A 334 -5.29 12.01 -1.32
CA LEU A 334 -4.03 12.43 -1.94
C LEU A 334 -3.56 13.80 -1.42
N ALA A 335 -4.48 14.76 -1.28
CA ALA A 335 -4.16 16.06 -0.69
C ALA A 335 -3.70 15.98 0.77
N ARG A 336 -4.26 15.07 1.59
CA ARG A 336 -3.77 14.84 2.96
C ARG A 336 -2.32 14.34 2.95
N ALA A 337 -2.02 13.38 2.10
CA ALA A 337 -0.66 12.84 1.96
C ALA A 337 0.33 13.94 1.53
N HIS A 338 0.00 14.72 0.49
CA HIS A 338 0.86 15.82 0.03
C HIS A 338 1.00 16.95 1.05
N ALA A 339 -0.05 17.27 1.81
CA ALA A 339 0.00 18.30 2.87
C ALA A 339 0.85 17.87 4.08
N ARG A 340 1.03 16.56 4.29
CA ARG A 340 1.92 16.02 5.33
C ARG A 340 3.37 15.99 4.85
N ALA A 341 3.59 15.58 3.60
CA ALA A 341 4.93 15.39 3.06
C ALA A 341 5.53 16.62 2.35
N GLY A 342 4.79 17.71 2.19
CA GLY A 342 5.23 18.95 1.55
C GLY A 342 4.81 20.20 2.30
N ASP A 343 5.19 21.37 1.78
CA ASP A 343 4.80 22.65 2.36
C ASP A 343 3.33 22.96 2.06
N ARG A 344 2.48 22.77 3.08
CA ARG A 344 1.03 23.02 3.01
C ARG A 344 0.65 24.51 2.83
N THR A 345 1.60 25.43 2.92
CA THR A 345 1.36 26.88 2.81
C THR A 345 1.75 27.47 1.45
N LEU A 346 2.57 26.78 0.67
CA LEU A 346 2.91 27.19 -0.70
C LEU A 346 1.71 26.97 -1.62
N GLY A 347 1.02 28.07 -1.99
CA GLY A 347 -0.12 28.07 -2.92
C GLY A 347 -1.51 28.24 -2.28
N ALA A 348 -1.59 28.63 -1.00
CA ALA A 348 -2.84 28.96 -0.30
C ALA A 348 -3.41 30.33 -0.69
#